data_AF-A0A484ZFY5-F1
#
_entry.id   AF-A0A484ZFY5-F1
#
_cell.length_a   1.000
_cell.length_b   1.000
_cell.length_c   1.000
_cell.angle_alpha   90.00
_cell.angle_beta   90.00
_cell.angle_gamma   90.00
#
_symmetry.space_group_name_H-M   'P 1'
#
loop_
_entity.id
_entity.type
_entity.pdbx_description
1 polymer ?
#
loop_
_entity_poly.entity_id
_entity_poly.type
_entity_poly.pdbx_seq_one_letter_code
_entity_poly.pdbx_strand_id
1 'polypeptide(L)'
;MSERSQQRCSFKSSGYRRLKLSERLSPFLKGILVSKKQLSKGQQRRVAANHQRRLQTSDKRPEPDDSLFGEAQEGIVISRFGKHADVEAHDGSVHRCNIRRTIGSLVTGDRVVWRAGTQAQTSGTHIVKGIIEAVHERTSVLTRPDFYDGIKPIAANINQIVIVSAILPELSLNIIDRYLVACETLSVEPIIALNKVDLLDKDGREFINQTMKIYQDIGYKVLQVSSYTGEGMVELKANLAGRISILPASQG
;
A
#
# COMPACT_ATOMS: atom_id res chain seq x y z
N MET A 1 -65.69 0.82 19.94
CA MET A 1 -65.49 0.25 21.29
C MET A 1 -64.79 -1.10 21.16
N SER A 2 -63.77 -1.32 21.99
CA SER A 2 -63.24 -2.61 22.51
C SER A 2 -62.68 -3.60 21.46
N GLU A 3 -61.35 -3.72 21.36
CA GLU A 3 -60.43 -4.64 22.09
C GLU A 3 -60.43 -6.09 21.58
N ARG A 4 -59.21 -6.59 21.33
CA ARG A 4 -58.71 -7.97 21.47
C ARG A 4 -57.33 -8.02 20.79
N SER A 5 -56.28 -8.67 21.25
CA SER A 5 -55.88 -9.25 22.53
C SER A 5 -54.46 -9.79 22.24
N GLN A 6 -53.54 -9.61 23.19
CA GLN A 6 -52.16 -10.06 23.13
C GLN A 6 -52.05 -11.59 23.09
N GLN A 7 -51.05 -12.11 22.38
CA GLN A 7 -50.58 -13.49 22.62
C GLN A 7 -49.05 -13.55 22.56
N ARG A 8 -48.46 -13.88 23.71
CA ARG A 8 -47.05 -14.24 23.92
C ARG A 8 -46.70 -15.51 23.16
N CYS A 9 -45.48 -15.61 22.65
CA CYS A 9 -44.86 -16.89 22.32
C CYS A 9 -43.41 -16.93 22.85
N SER A 10 -43.16 -17.91 23.72
CA SER A 10 -41.87 -18.26 24.32
C SER A 10 -41.11 -19.18 23.38
N PHE A 11 -39.82 -18.97 23.15
CA PHE A 11 -38.97 -19.95 22.46
C PHE A 11 -37.75 -20.33 23.30
N LYS A 12 -37.66 -21.63 23.57
CA LYS A 12 -36.64 -22.31 24.37
C LYS A 12 -35.32 -22.46 23.63
N SER A 13 -34.24 -22.44 24.40
CA SER A 13 -32.89 -22.86 24.05
C SER A 13 -32.82 -24.35 23.68
N SER A 14 -32.15 -24.69 22.58
CA SER A 14 -31.54 -26.01 22.38
C SER A 14 -30.39 -25.93 21.37
N GLY A 15 -29.26 -26.54 21.73
CA GLY A 15 -27.98 -26.40 21.05
C GLY A 15 -27.91 -27.08 19.69
N TYR A 16 -27.05 -26.52 18.82
CA TYR A 16 -26.63 -27.17 17.59
C TYR A 16 -25.14 -27.53 17.66
N ARG A 17 -24.90 -28.83 17.50
CA ARG A 17 -23.60 -29.48 17.43
C ARG A 17 -22.91 -29.18 16.10
N ARG A 18 -21.60 -29.05 16.21
CA ARG A 18 -20.56 -29.07 15.17
C ARG A 18 -20.68 -30.33 14.31
N LEU A 19 -20.93 -30.19 13.00
CA LEU A 19 -20.75 -31.25 12.01
C LEU A 19 -20.01 -30.73 10.78
N LYS A 20 -19.08 -31.57 10.31
CA LYS A 20 -18.06 -31.32 9.28
C LYS A 20 -18.72 -31.15 7.91
N LEU A 21 -18.40 -30.06 7.22
CA LEU A 21 -18.59 -29.87 5.78
C LEU A 21 -17.32 -30.30 5.04
N SER A 22 -16.93 -31.57 5.20
CA SER A 22 -16.26 -32.30 4.12
C SER A 22 -17.36 -33.02 3.35
N GLU A 23 -17.26 -33.09 2.03
CA GLU A 23 -18.19 -33.80 1.12
C GLU A 23 -19.35 -32.99 0.56
N ARG A 24 -19.06 -31.88 -0.14
CA ARG A 24 -19.70 -31.58 -1.44
C ARG A 24 -18.75 -30.74 -2.30
N LEU A 25 -17.87 -31.40 -3.04
CA LEU A 25 -17.19 -30.81 -4.19
C LEU A 25 -17.37 -31.72 -5.40
N SER A 26 -17.80 -31.08 -6.49
CA SER A 26 -18.17 -31.63 -7.78
C SER A 26 -16.96 -32.19 -8.57
N PRO A 27 -17.18 -32.93 -9.68
CA PRO A 27 -16.15 -33.64 -10.43
C PRO A 27 -15.08 -32.77 -11.16
N PHE A 28 -14.94 -31.50 -10.81
CA PHE A 28 -14.04 -30.54 -11.48
C PHE A 28 -12.57 -30.59 -10.99
N LEU A 29 -12.18 -31.66 -10.29
CA LEU A 29 -10.84 -31.87 -9.71
C LEU A 29 -10.00 -32.88 -10.51
N LYS A 30 -9.80 -32.66 -11.81
CA LYS A 30 -8.73 -33.35 -12.58
C LYS A 30 -8.09 -32.40 -13.62
N GLY A 31 -6.80 -32.10 -13.39
CA GLY A 31 -5.90 -31.36 -14.30
C GLY A 31 -5.82 -29.87 -13.94
N ILE A 32 -4.68 -29.24 -13.65
CA ILE A 32 -3.31 -29.44 -14.14
C ILE A 32 -2.32 -29.05 -13.01
N LEU A 33 -1.44 -29.97 -12.64
CA LEU A 33 -0.26 -29.72 -11.80
C LEU A 33 0.85 -29.11 -12.67
N VAL A 34 1.23 -27.85 -12.39
CA VAL A 34 2.58 -27.35 -12.72
C VAL A 34 3.30 -27.07 -11.41
N SER A 35 4.26 -27.94 -11.10
CA SER A 35 5.14 -27.85 -9.94
C SER A 35 6.00 -26.58 -10.02
N LYS A 36 5.69 -25.58 -9.17
CA LYS A 36 6.68 -24.55 -8.82
C LYS A 36 7.72 -25.22 -7.94
N LYS A 37 8.93 -25.39 -8.48
CA LYS A 37 10.09 -25.92 -7.76
C LYS A 37 10.45 -24.97 -6.59
N GLN A 38 9.87 -25.25 -5.43
CA GLN A 38 10.19 -24.56 -4.17
C GLN A 38 11.64 -24.88 -3.80
N LEU A 39 12.42 -23.85 -3.47
CA LEU A 39 13.80 -24.01 -3.02
C LEU A 39 13.83 -24.87 -1.76
N SER A 40 14.75 -25.83 -1.71
CA SER A 40 14.94 -26.67 -0.52
C SER A 40 15.31 -25.79 0.69
N LYS A 41 14.91 -26.20 1.90
CA LYS A 41 15.27 -25.52 3.16
C LYS A 41 16.79 -25.26 3.28
N GLY A 42 17.62 -26.12 2.68
CA GLY A 42 19.07 -25.91 2.58
C GLY A 42 19.48 -24.80 1.61
N GLN A 43 18.75 -24.62 0.50
CA GLN A 43 18.97 -23.50 -0.44
C GLN A 43 18.52 -22.17 0.16
N GLN A 44 17.39 -22.15 0.88
CA GLN A 44 16.92 -20.95 1.59
C GLN A 44 17.93 -20.50 2.67
N ARG A 45 18.47 -21.43 3.46
CA ARG A 45 19.54 -21.13 4.44
C ARG A 45 20.81 -20.58 3.79
N ARG A 46 21.21 -21.10 2.63
CA ARG A 46 22.37 -20.61 1.86
C ARG A 46 22.14 -19.21 1.29
N VAL A 47 20.92 -18.91 0.82
CA VAL A 47 20.55 -17.58 0.33
C VAL A 47 20.54 -16.55 1.46
N ALA A 48 19.97 -16.89 2.63
CA ALA A 48 19.98 -16.02 3.81
C ALA A 48 21.41 -15.76 4.31
N ALA A 49 22.26 -16.80 4.38
CA ALA A 49 23.67 -16.65 4.79
C ALA A 49 24.50 -15.81 3.80
N ASN A 50 24.22 -15.91 2.49
CA ASN A 50 24.87 -15.06 1.49
C ASN A 50 24.37 -13.61 1.54
N HIS A 51 23.09 -13.40 1.82
CA HIS A 51 22.52 -12.07 2.03
C HIS A 51 23.17 -11.38 3.24
N GLN A 52 23.31 -12.12 4.36
CA GLN A 52 23.94 -11.62 5.57
C GLN A 52 25.44 -11.37 5.41
N ARG A 53 26.15 -12.18 4.62
CA ARG A 53 27.56 -11.90 4.25
C ARG A 53 27.70 -10.64 3.39
N ARG A 54 26.78 -10.38 2.46
CA ARG A 54 26.82 -9.17 1.62
C ARG A 54 26.55 -7.89 2.42
N LEU A 55 25.76 -7.96 3.49
CA LEU A 55 25.55 -6.84 4.42
C LEU A 55 26.79 -6.55 5.30
N GLN A 56 27.72 -7.50 5.44
CA GLN A 56 28.86 -7.40 6.37
C GLN A 56 30.23 -7.32 5.70
N THR A 57 30.37 -7.56 4.39
CA THR A 57 31.70 -7.62 3.76
C THR A 57 31.75 -6.87 2.43
N SER A 58 32.48 -5.75 2.45
CA SER A 58 32.95 -5.00 1.29
C SER A 58 34.10 -5.72 0.58
N ASP A 59 33.95 -7.00 0.21
CA ASP A 59 35.01 -7.77 -0.46
C ASP A 59 34.66 -8.23 -1.88
N LYS A 60 35.27 -7.49 -2.80
CA LYS A 60 35.70 -7.77 -4.17
C LYS A 60 35.64 -9.24 -4.64
N ARG A 61 34.63 -9.54 -5.46
CA ARG A 61 34.79 -10.26 -6.75
C ARG A 61 33.80 -9.68 -7.77
N PRO A 62 34.25 -9.14 -8.91
CA PRO A 62 33.34 -8.62 -9.92
C PRO A 62 32.64 -9.80 -10.63
N GLU A 63 31.32 -9.94 -10.47
CA GLU A 63 30.50 -10.60 -11.49
C GLU A 63 30.56 -9.69 -12.74
N PRO A 64 30.70 -10.22 -13.97
CA PRO A 64 31.02 -9.42 -15.16
C PRO A 64 29.95 -8.41 -15.62
N ASP A 65 28.88 -8.22 -14.85
CA ASP A 65 27.75 -7.31 -15.11
C ASP A 65 27.76 -6.07 -14.19
N ASP A 66 28.55 -6.09 -13.10
CA ASP A 66 28.60 -4.97 -12.12
C ASP A 66 29.40 -3.76 -12.61
N SER A 67 30.22 -3.91 -13.66
CA SER A 67 31.02 -2.82 -14.23
C SER A 67 30.19 -1.79 -15.02
N LEU A 68 28.93 -2.12 -15.31
CA LEU A 68 27.99 -1.27 -16.07
C LEU A 68 27.11 -0.39 -15.18
N PHE A 69 27.29 -0.49 -13.86
CA PHE A 69 26.52 0.25 -12.87
C PHE A 69 27.46 1.07 -11.98
N GLY A 70 27.05 2.29 -11.65
CA GLY A 70 27.76 3.20 -10.76
C GLY A 70 27.78 2.72 -9.31
N GLU A 71 28.08 3.62 -8.40
CA GLU A 71 28.15 3.27 -6.96
C GLU A 71 26.78 2.89 -6.39
N ALA A 72 26.81 2.06 -5.35
CA ALA A 72 25.63 1.70 -4.58
C ALA A 72 25.14 2.92 -3.80
N GLN A 73 23.86 3.25 -4.00
CA GLN A 73 23.20 4.40 -3.42
C GLN A 73 21.96 3.96 -2.66
N GLU A 74 21.67 4.68 -1.59
CA GLU A 74 20.41 4.54 -0.87
C GLU A 74 19.28 5.23 -1.64
N GLY A 75 18.08 4.67 -1.52
CA GLY A 75 16.89 5.26 -2.11
C GLY A 75 15.59 4.71 -1.54
N ILE A 76 14.48 5.35 -1.91
CA ILE A 76 13.14 4.96 -1.48
C ILE A 76 12.30 4.61 -2.71
N VAL A 77 11.61 3.48 -2.67
CA VAL A 77 10.70 3.09 -3.76
C VAL A 77 9.46 3.98 -3.73
N ILE A 78 9.26 4.79 -4.76
CA ILE A 78 8.07 5.66 -4.91
C ILE A 78 6.92 4.86 -5.52
N SER A 79 7.22 4.06 -6.54
CA SER A 79 6.19 3.30 -7.26
C SER A 79 6.74 2.01 -7.86
N ARG A 80 5.87 1.03 -8.06
CA ARG A 80 6.22 -0.28 -8.63
C ARG A 80 5.39 -0.58 -9.86
N PHE A 81 6.06 -0.89 -10.96
CA PHE A 81 5.47 -1.27 -12.25
C PHE A 81 5.97 -2.66 -12.67
N GLY A 82 5.37 -3.70 -12.09
CA GLY A 82 5.70 -5.09 -12.43
C GLY A 82 7.15 -5.46 -12.10
N LYS A 83 8.02 -5.48 -13.12
CA LYS A 83 9.46 -5.81 -13.03
C LYS A 83 10.36 -4.58 -12.83
N HIS A 84 9.79 -3.39 -12.93
CA HIS A 84 10.49 -2.11 -12.72
C HIS A 84 9.92 -1.39 -11.50
N ALA A 85 10.70 -0.49 -10.92
CA ALA A 85 10.27 0.42 -9.87
C ALA A 85 10.95 1.77 -10.03
N ASP A 86 10.26 2.84 -9.64
CA ASP A 86 10.84 4.19 -9.59
C ASP A 86 11.37 4.43 -8.18
N VAL A 87 12.64 4.81 -8.10
CA VAL A 87 13.38 5.02 -6.85
C VAL A 87 13.74 6.49 -6.72
N GLU A 88 13.41 7.09 -5.57
CA GLU A 88 13.89 8.41 -5.17
C GLU A 88 15.28 8.29 -4.57
N ALA A 89 16.24 9.03 -5.12
CA ALA A 89 17.57 9.16 -4.55
C ALA A 89 17.60 10.23 -3.45
N HIS A 90 18.69 10.28 -2.68
CA HIS A 90 18.86 11.26 -1.59
C HIS A 90 18.80 12.73 -2.05
N ASP A 91 19.10 13.01 -3.32
CA ASP A 91 19.06 14.34 -3.93
C ASP A 91 17.65 14.71 -4.46
N GLY A 92 16.65 13.83 -4.26
CA GLY A 92 15.28 13.98 -4.75
C GLY A 92 15.10 13.63 -6.22
N SER A 93 16.14 13.18 -6.92
CA SER A 93 16.02 12.72 -8.29
C SER A 93 15.37 11.34 -8.37
N VAL A 94 14.51 11.13 -9.38
CA VAL A 94 13.76 9.88 -9.54
C VAL A 94 14.36 9.05 -10.67
N HIS A 95 14.71 7.80 -10.36
CA HIS A 95 15.34 6.86 -11.28
C HIS A 95 14.52 5.59 -11.46
N ARG A 96 14.20 5.27 -12.71
CA ARG A 96 13.55 4.01 -13.06
C ARG A 96 14.56 2.87 -13.06
N CYS A 97 14.32 1.90 -12.19
CA CYS A 97 15.23 0.79 -11.92
C CYS A 97 14.60 -0.58 -12.21
N ASN A 98 15.44 -1.52 -12.66
CA ASN A 98 15.13 -2.93 -12.73
C ASN A 98 15.19 -3.58 -11.34
N ILE A 99 14.32 -4.56 -11.09
CA ILE A 99 14.31 -5.30 -9.82
C ILE A 99 15.13 -6.59 -9.98
N ARG A 100 16.15 -6.80 -9.15
CA ARG A 100 16.94 -8.04 -9.17
C ARG A 100 16.05 -9.23 -8.78
N ARG A 101 16.21 -10.36 -9.48
CA ARG A 101 15.40 -11.58 -9.25
C ARG A 101 15.50 -12.16 -7.83
N THR A 102 16.55 -11.79 -7.09
CA THR A 102 16.76 -12.19 -5.70
C THR A 102 15.82 -11.47 -4.73
N ILE A 103 15.23 -10.35 -5.13
CA ILE A 103 14.28 -9.59 -4.31
C ILE A 103 12.92 -10.29 -4.37
N GLY A 104 12.50 -10.88 -3.25
CA GLY A 104 11.25 -11.63 -3.16
C GLY A 104 10.00 -10.74 -3.11
N SER A 105 10.10 -9.59 -2.44
CA SER A 105 9.00 -8.62 -2.28
C SER A 105 9.57 -7.21 -2.31
N LEU A 106 8.93 -6.35 -3.10
CA LEU A 106 9.22 -4.92 -3.19
C LEU A 106 7.89 -4.16 -3.21
N VAL A 107 7.73 -3.16 -2.37
CA VAL A 107 6.52 -2.33 -2.31
C VAL A 107 6.89 -0.85 -2.21
N THR A 108 5.93 0.03 -2.48
CA THR A 108 6.12 1.47 -2.26
C THR A 108 6.49 1.73 -0.80
N GLY A 109 7.48 2.61 -0.59
CA GLY A 109 8.03 2.97 0.70
C GLY A 109 9.17 2.07 1.18
N ASP A 110 9.50 0.99 0.46
CA ASP A 110 10.70 0.20 0.77
C ASP A 110 11.96 1.06 0.61
N ARG A 111 12.84 1.01 1.62
CA ARG A 111 14.20 1.56 1.53
C ARG A 111 15.07 0.54 0.82
N VAL A 112 15.83 0.98 -0.16
CA VAL A 112 16.57 0.09 -1.06
C VAL A 112 17.98 0.58 -1.32
N VAL A 113 18.86 -0.38 -1.59
CA VAL A 113 20.16 -0.12 -2.20
C VAL A 113 20.01 -0.33 -3.69
N TRP A 114 20.30 0.71 -4.47
CA TRP A 114 20.21 0.70 -5.92
C TRP A 114 21.48 1.29 -6.53
N ARG A 115 21.70 1.00 -7.81
CA ARG A 115 22.84 1.52 -8.57
C ARG A 115 22.34 2.11 -9.88
N ALA A 116 22.83 3.31 -10.21
CA ALA A 116 22.58 3.91 -11.51
C ALA A 116 23.32 3.13 -12.61
N GLY A 117 22.65 2.86 -13.72
CA GLY A 117 23.28 2.28 -14.91
C GLY A 117 24.10 3.33 -15.64
N THR A 118 25.36 3.02 -15.95
CA THR A 118 26.26 3.89 -16.73
C THR A 118 25.78 4.02 -18.18
N GLN A 119 25.01 3.05 -18.67
CA GLN A 119 24.34 3.10 -19.96
C GLN A 119 22.82 3.04 -19.77
N ALA A 120 22.13 4.00 -20.37
CA ALA A 120 20.68 4.01 -20.49
C ALA A 120 20.22 2.77 -21.28
N GLN A 121 19.56 1.81 -20.62
CA GLN A 121 18.98 0.66 -21.29
C GLN A 121 17.52 0.94 -21.61
N THR A 122 17.15 0.86 -22.89
CA THR A 122 15.77 1.04 -23.32
C THR A 122 14.99 -0.26 -23.08
N SER A 123 13.99 -0.23 -22.20
CA SER A 123 13.00 -1.30 -22.06
C SER A 123 11.66 -0.81 -22.60
N GLY A 124 11.39 -1.09 -23.88
CA GLY A 124 10.20 -0.59 -24.56
C GLY A 124 10.27 0.92 -24.83
N THR A 125 9.32 1.70 -24.32
CA THR A 125 9.26 3.17 -24.45
C THR A 125 9.97 3.92 -23.32
N HIS A 126 10.49 3.22 -22.31
CA HIS A 126 11.09 3.83 -21.14
C HIS A 126 12.59 3.57 -21.05
N ILE A 127 13.33 4.63 -20.71
CA ILE A 127 14.76 4.55 -20.44
C ILE A 127 14.92 4.08 -18.98
N VAL A 128 15.39 2.85 -18.80
CA VAL A 128 15.71 2.27 -17.50
C VAL A 128 17.17 2.57 -17.21
N LYS A 129 17.43 3.22 -16.09
CA LYS A 129 18.77 3.75 -15.73
C LYS A 129 19.27 3.25 -14.39
N GLY A 130 18.80 2.11 -13.90
CA GLY A 130 19.33 1.56 -12.66
C GLY A 130 18.87 0.14 -12.35
N ILE A 131 19.44 -0.41 -11.28
CA ILE A 131 19.09 -1.72 -10.75
C ILE A 131 18.97 -1.64 -9.22
N ILE A 132 17.91 -2.24 -8.68
CA ILE A 132 17.72 -2.41 -7.24
C ILE A 132 18.38 -3.72 -6.84
N GLU A 133 19.39 -3.64 -5.96
CA GLU A 133 20.18 -4.78 -5.53
C GLU A 133 19.64 -5.43 -4.25
N ALA A 134 19.23 -4.61 -3.29
CA ALA A 134 18.79 -5.04 -1.97
C ALA A 134 17.66 -4.16 -1.42
N VAL A 135 16.92 -4.73 -0.49
CA VAL A 135 15.84 -4.06 0.24
C VAL A 135 16.17 -4.14 1.73
N HIS A 136 16.11 -3.01 2.42
CA HIS A 136 16.32 -2.95 3.87
C HIS A 136 15.17 -3.58 4.64
N GLU A 137 15.38 -3.87 5.91
CA GLU A 137 14.30 -4.32 6.79
C GLU A 137 13.21 -3.25 6.94
N ARG A 138 11.95 -3.70 6.92
CA ARG A 138 10.79 -2.82 7.00
C ARG A 138 10.48 -2.50 8.47
N THR A 139 10.28 -1.23 8.78
CA THR A 139 9.83 -0.79 10.11
C THR A 139 8.32 -0.94 10.28
N SER A 140 7.56 -0.77 9.19
CA SER A 140 6.10 -1.00 9.14
C SER A 140 5.70 -1.61 7.81
N VAL A 141 4.60 -2.36 7.80
CA VAL A 141 4.07 -3.00 6.59
C VAL A 141 2.56 -2.90 6.57
N LEU A 142 2.01 -2.28 5.53
CA LEU A 142 0.58 -2.37 5.25
C LEU A 142 0.33 -3.58 4.36
N THR A 143 -0.58 -4.43 4.80
CA THR A 143 -0.94 -5.66 4.09
C THR A 143 -2.40 -5.67 3.69
N ARG A 144 -2.68 -6.24 2.52
CA ARG A 144 -4.03 -6.51 2.05
C ARG A 144 -4.26 -8.02 2.05
N PRO A 145 -5.36 -8.51 2.67
CA PRO A 145 -5.78 -9.89 2.50
C PRO A 145 -6.27 -10.10 1.06
N ASP A 146 -5.72 -11.11 0.40
CA ASP A 146 -6.09 -11.61 -0.91
C ASP A 146 -6.75 -12.99 -0.71
N PHE A 147 -7.95 -13.19 -1.25
CA PHE A 147 -8.73 -14.41 -1.04
C PHE A 147 -8.01 -15.68 -1.54
N TYR A 148 -7.14 -15.56 -2.54
CA TYR A 148 -6.45 -16.69 -3.15
C TYR A 148 -4.97 -16.75 -2.78
N ASP A 149 -4.33 -15.59 -2.64
CA ASP A 149 -2.88 -15.50 -2.46
C ASP A 149 -2.45 -15.16 -1.02
N GLY A 150 -3.39 -15.11 -0.07
CA GLY A 150 -3.11 -14.81 1.33
C GLY A 150 -2.80 -13.34 1.58
N ILE A 151 -1.97 -13.05 2.58
CA ILE A 151 -1.67 -11.67 2.99
C ILE A 151 -0.54 -11.12 2.12
N LYS A 152 -0.81 -10.07 1.33
CA LYS A 152 0.19 -9.40 0.48
C LYS A 152 0.56 -8.03 1.04
N PRO A 153 1.86 -7.69 1.16
CA PRO A 153 2.27 -6.32 1.45
C PRO A 153 1.92 -5.43 0.26
N ILE A 154 1.34 -4.27 0.54
CA ILE A 154 0.99 -3.25 -0.46
C ILE A 154 1.86 -2.00 -0.34
N ALA A 155 2.36 -1.71 0.86
CA ALA A 155 3.27 -0.61 1.13
C ALA A 155 4.05 -0.87 2.44
N ALA A 156 5.18 -0.20 2.61
CA ALA A 156 6.06 -0.35 3.77
C ALA A 156 6.58 1.01 4.25
N ASN A 157 7.04 1.07 5.50
CA ASN A 157 7.63 2.25 6.12
C ASN A 157 6.75 3.51 6.01
N ILE A 158 5.44 3.29 6.08
CA ILE A 158 4.43 4.33 5.93
C ILE A 158 4.43 5.18 7.20
N ASN A 159 4.44 6.49 7.02
CA ASN A 159 4.37 7.45 8.11
C ASN A 159 3.10 8.32 8.03
N GLN A 160 2.34 8.23 6.94
CA GLN A 160 1.13 9.02 6.74
C GLN A 160 0.09 8.30 5.89
N ILE A 161 -1.18 8.47 6.22
CA ILE A 161 -2.31 8.03 5.39
C ILE A 161 -3.15 9.25 5.07
N VAL A 162 -3.35 9.51 3.78
CA VAL A 162 -4.20 10.60 3.29
C VAL A 162 -5.52 10.01 2.82
N ILE A 163 -6.53 10.08 3.67
CA ILE A 163 -7.89 9.59 3.42
C ILE A 163 -8.53 10.52 2.40
N VAL A 164 -8.56 10.10 1.14
CA VAL A 164 -9.19 10.87 0.06
C VAL A 164 -10.66 10.50 -0.01
N SER A 165 -11.53 11.47 0.25
CA SER A 165 -12.97 11.32 0.06
C SER A 165 -13.46 12.40 -0.89
N ALA A 166 -14.47 12.10 -1.70
CA ALA A 166 -15.06 13.06 -2.63
C ALA A 166 -16.48 13.38 -2.19
N ILE A 167 -16.90 14.63 -2.41
CA ILE A 167 -18.28 15.06 -2.13
C ILE A 167 -19.29 14.28 -2.99
N LEU A 168 -18.93 13.99 -4.24
CA LEU A 168 -19.73 13.21 -5.18
C LEU A 168 -18.97 11.96 -5.66
N PRO A 169 -19.63 10.79 -5.77
CA PRO A 169 -21.09 10.59 -5.72
C PRO A 169 -21.72 10.59 -4.32
N GLU A 170 -20.97 10.27 -3.27
CA GLU A 170 -21.45 10.37 -1.87
C GLU A 170 -20.26 10.52 -0.91
N LEU A 171 -20.36 11.49 0.01
CA LEU A 171 -19.44 11.62 1.14
C LEU A 171 -19.86 10.67 2.27
N SER A 172 -19.13 9.57 2.44
CA SER A 172 -19.37 8.62 3.53
C SER A 172 -18.44 8.87 4.72
N LEU A 173 -18.98 9.42 5.80
CA LEU A 173 -18.23 9.62 7.06
C LEU A 173 -17.80 8.29 7.69
N ASN A 174 -18.61 7.24 7.56
CA ASN A 174 -18.27 5.90 8.06
C ASN A 174 -16.96 5.38 7.46
N ILE A 175 -16.71 5.66 6.18
CA ILE A 175 -15.45 5.27 5.53
C ILE A 175 -14.27 6.02 6.18
N ILE A 176 -14.43 7.32 6.44
CA ILE A 176 -13.41 8.14 7.12
C ILE A 176 -13.11 7.57 8.50
N ASP A 177 -14.13 7.33 9.32
CA ASP A 177 -13.98 6.78 10.67
C ASP A 177 -13.24 5.44 10.68
N ARG A 178 -13.58 4.54 9.75
CA ARG A 178 -12.90 3.25 9.63
C ARG A 178 -11.43 3.38 9.28
N TYR A 179 -11.07 4.34 8.43
CA TYR A 179 -9.67 4.61 8.13
C TYR A 179 -8.95 5.28 9.31
N LEU A 180 -9.60 6.18 10.05
CA LEU A 180 -9.02 6.78 11.25
C LEU A 180 -8.69 5.71 12.30
N VAL A 181 -9.59 4.76 12.55
CA VAL A 181 -9.33 3.61 13.43
C VAL A 181 -8.12 2.79 12.93
N ALA A 182 -8.00 2.59 11.62
CA ALA A 182 -6.86 1.89 11.05
C ALA A 182 -5.55 2.68 11.21
N CYS A 183 -5.59 4.01 11.06
CA CYS A 183 -4.43 4.88 11.25
C CYS A 183 -3.93 4.82 12.71
N GLU A 184 -4.83 4.90 13.67
CA GLU A 184 -4.52 4.76 15.10
C GLU A 184 -3.93 3.38 15.42
N THR A 185 -4.50 2.31 14.86
CA THR A 185 -4.00 0.94 15.04
C THR A 185 -2.59 0.76 14.48
N LEU A 186 -2.27 1.46 13.39
CA LEU A 186 -0.96 1.43 12.74
C LEU A 186 0.00 2.50 13.29
N SER A 187 -0.46 3.36 14.20
CA SER A 187 0.28 4.53 14.70
C SER A 187 0.83 5.42 13.57
N VAL A 188 -0.02 5.68 12.57
CA VAL A 188 0.28 6.49 11.38
C VAL A 188 -0.55 7.77 11.41
N GLU A 189 0.04 8.91 11.04
CA GLU A 189 -0.66 10.20 11.04
C GLU A 189 -1.70 10.27 9.90
N PRO A 190 -2.99 10.50 10.20
CA PRO A 190 -4.02 10.65 9.19
C PRO A 190 -4.15 12.10 8.70
N ILE A 191 -4.38 12.28 7.40
CA ILE A 191 -4.90 13.52 6.83
C ILE A 191 -6.19 13.21 6.08
N ILE A 192 -7.24 14.00 6.31
CA ILE A 192 -8.48 13.91 5.54
C ILE A 192 -8.40 14.90 4.38
N ALA A 193 -8.44 14.40 3.14
CA ALA A 193 -8.47 15.23 1.94
C ALA A 193 -9.85 15.11 1.27
N LEU A 194 -10.66 16.17 1.34
CA LEU A 194 -11.92 16.27 0.65
C LEU A 194 -11.73 16.82 -0.77
N ASN A 195 -11.91 15.95 -1.76
CA ASN A 195 -11.81 16.30 -3.17
C ASN A 195 -13.16 16.75 -3.77
N LYS A 196 -13.10 17.42 -4.92
CA LYS A 196 -14.23 17.92 -5.72
C LYS A 196 -15.00 19.08 -5.07
N VAL A 197 -14.32 19.93 -4.29
CA VAL A 197 -14.94 21.13 -3.66
C VAL A 197 -15.38 22.21 -4.65
N ASP A 198 -14.96 22.08 -5.91
CA ASP A 198 -15.42 22.90 -7.02
C ASP A 198 -16.89 22.66 -7.39
N LEU A 199 -17.45 21.50 -7.01
CA LEU A 199 -18.85 21.15 -7.28
C LEU A 199 -19.83 21.71 -6.22
N LEU A 200 -19.32 22.33 -5.16
CA LEU A 200 -20.13 22.89 -4.09
C LEU A 200 -20.46 24.36 -4.33
N ASP A 201 -21.72 24.71 -4.10
CA ASP A 201 -22.14 26.08 -3.90
C ASP A 201 -21.81 26.56 -2.48
N LYS A 202 -22.21 27.79 -2.13
CA LYS A 202 -21.90 28.40 -0.83
C LYS A 202 -22.50 27.59 0.33
N ASP A 203 -23.75 27.19 0.21
CA ASP A 203 -24.47 26.45 1.25
C ASP A 203 -23.86 25.06 1.43
N GLY A 204 -23.50 24.39 0.33
CA GLY A 204 -22.79 23.11 0.35
C GLY A 204 -21.41 23.21 0.99
N ARG A 205 -20.66 24.28 0.73
CA ARG A 205 -19.37 24.53 1.40
C ARG A 205 -19.53 24.74 2.91
N GLU A 206 -20.54 25.49 3.34
CA GLU A 206 -20.82 25.68 4.77
C GLU A 206 -21.19 24.37 5.47
N PHE A 207 -22.05 23.56 4.84
CA PHE A 207 -22.42 22.25 5.37
C PHE A 207 -21.20 21.31 5.53
N ILE A 208 -20.33 21.27 4.53
CA ILE A 208 -19.11 20.47 4.58
C ILE A 208 -18.14 21.00 5.64
N ASN A 209 -17.97 22.32 5.76
CA ASN A 209 -17.14 22.92 6.79
C ASN A 209 -17.62 22.54 8.19
N GLN A 210 -18.93 22.61 8.46
CA GLN A 210 -19.51 22.22 9.74
C GLN A 210 -19.31 20.73 10.02
N THR A 211 -19.53 19.88 9.02
CA THR A 211 -19.34 18.43 9.15
C THR A 211 -17.88 18.07 9.44
N MET A 212 -16.94 18.71 8.74
CA MET A 212 -15.51 18.47 8.91
C MET A 212 -14.92 19.07 10.18
N LYS A 213 -15.59 20.07 10.76
CA LYS A 213 -15.17 20.69 12.02
C LYS A 213 -15.05 19.67 13.15
N ILE A 214 -15.89 18.64 13.16
CA ILE A 214 -15.82 17.55 14.14
C ILE A 214 -14.43 16.88 14.13
N TYR A 215 -13.87 16.62 12.95
CA TYR A 215 -12.54 16.02 12.81
C TYR A 215 -11.42 16.99 13.14
N GLN A 216 -11.59 18.28 12.81
CA GLN A 216 -10.62 19.31 13.17
C GLN A 216 -10.55 19.54 14.68
N ASP A 217 -11.69 19.55 15.37
CA ASP A 217 -11.79 19.79 16.81
C ASP A 217 -11.16 18.64 17.62
N ILE A 218 -11.14 17.42 17.07
CA ILE A 218 -10.40 16.28 17.66
C ILE A 218 -8.93 16.21 17.23
N GLY A 219 -8.43 17.22 16.50
CA GLY A 219 -7.01 17.39 16.17
C GLY A 219 -6.57 16.81 14.82
N TYR A 220 -7.49 16.29 13.99
CA TYR A 220 -7.12 15.80 12.67
C TYR A 220 -7.02 16.94 11.65
N LYS A 221 -6.05 16.80 10.75
CA LYS A 221 -5.90 17.74 9.64
C LYS A 221 -6.91 17.43 8.54
N VAL A 222 -7.70 18.43 8.16
CA VAL A 222 -8.65 18.36 7.05
C VAL A 222 -8.26 19.36 5.98
N LEU A 223 -8.09 18.87 4.74
CA LEU A 223 -7.77 19.66 3.56
C LEU A 223 -8.92 19.58 2.57
N GLN A 224 -9.37 20.74 2.11
CA GLN A 224 -10.32 20.86 1.01
C GLN A 224 -9.55 21.07 -0.29
N VAL A 225 -9.74 20.18 -1.26
CA VAL A 225 -8.98 20.17 -2.51
C VAL A 225 -9.89 20.02 -3.71
N SER A 226 -9.45 20.55 -4.84
CA SER A 226 -10.02 20.23 -6.15
C SER A 226 -8.89 19.87 -7.10
N SER A 227 -8.91 18.63 -7.59
CA SER A 227 -8.02 18.21 -8.66
C SER A 227 -8.29 18.91 -9.99
N TYR A 228 -9.50 19.49 -10.17
CA TYR A 228 -9.88 20.17 -11.41
C TYR A 228 -9.44 21.63 -11.43
N THR A 229 -9.71 22.39 -10.37
CA THR A 229 -9.34 23.82 -10.29
C THR A 229 -7.94 24.03 -9.73
N GLY A 230 -7.38 23.02 -9.06
CA GLY A 230 -6.09 23.11 -8.35
C GLY A 230 -6.21 23.71 -6.94
N GLU A 231 -7.43 24.04 -6.48
CA GLU A 231 -7.68 24.53 -5.12
C GLU A 231 -7.13 23.54 -4.08
N GLY A 232 -6.44 24.05 -3.06
CA GLY A 232 -5.87 23.24 -1.96
C GLY A 232 -4.70 22.32 -2.34
N MET A 233 -4.36 22.18 -3.62
CA MET A 233 -3.32 21.23 -4.07
C MET A 233 -1.91 21.63 -3.63
N VAL A 234 -1.63 22.93 -3.49
CA VAL A 234 -0.34 23.42 -2.98
C VAL A 234 -0.13 22.98 -1.54
N GLU A 235 -1.14 23.17 -0.69
CA GLU A 235 -1.10 22.73 0.70
C GLU A 235 -1.02 21.21 0.80
N LEU A 236 -1.81 20.48 0.01
CA LEU A 236 -1.74 19.02 -0.02
C LEU A 236 -0.32 18.54 -0.37
N LYS A 237 0.30 19.09 -1.41
CA LYS A 237 1.68 18.75 -1.80
C LYS A 237 2.69 19.06 -0.70
N ALA A 238 2.55 20.19 -0.01
CA ALA A 238 3.43 20.55 1.10
C ALA A 238 3.31 19.54 2.27
N ASN A 239 2.11 19.02 2.53
CA ASN A 239 1.90 18.00 3.57
C ASN A 239 2.36 16.59 3.18
N LEU A 240 2.50 16.31 1.88
CA LEU A 240 3.03 15.05 1.35
C LEU A 240 4.56 15.05 1.23
N ALA A 241 5.18 16.23 1.18
CA ALA A 241 6.61 16.37 0.97
C ALA A 241 7.42 15.70 2.10
N GLY A 242 8.40 14.86 1.72
CA GLY A 242 9.26 14.15 2.67
C GLY A 242 8.57 13.04 3.46
N ARG A 243 7.36 12.63 3.07
CA ARG A 243 6.56 11.59 3.75
C ARG A 243 6.17 10.47 2.78
N ILE A 244 6.11 9.25 3.29
CA ILE A 244 5.60 8.08 2.56
C ILE A 244 4.10 7.99 2.88
N SER A 245 3.31 8.60 2.00
CA SER A 245 1.87 8.66 2.12
C SER A 245 1.17 7.56 1.32
N ILE A 246 0.11 7.01 1.90
CA ILE A 246 -0.85 6.18 1.15
C ILE A 246 -2.14 6.97 0.96
N LEU A 247 -2.63 6.98 -0.27
CA LEU A 247 -3.91 7.58 -0.62
C LEU A 247 -4.91 6.46 -0.91
N PRO A 248 -5.59 5.90 0.11
CA PRO A 248 -6.74 5.05 -0.14
C PRO A 248 -7.85 5.90 -0.77
N ALA A 249 -8.27 5.52 -1.98
CA ALA A 249 -9.44 6.08 -2.63
C ALA A 249 -10.52 4.99 -2.75
N SER A 250 -11.76 5.31 -2.35
CA SER A 250 -12.91 4.57 -2.84
C SER A 250 -13.08 4.85 -4.34
N GLN A 251 -13.55 3.88 -5.13
CA GLN A 251 -13.84 4.08 -6.55
C GLN A 251 -14.74 5.32 -6.74
N GLY A 252 -14.24 6.37 -7.40
CA GLY A 252 -14.97 7.63 -7.60
C GLY A 252 -14.18 8.74 -8.26
#